data_AF-A0A7S1BI24-F1
#
_entry.id   AF-A0A7S1BI24-F1
#
_cell.length_a   1.000
_cell.length_b   1.000
_cell.length_c   1.000
_cell.angle_alpha   90.00
_cell.angle_beta   90.00
_cell.angle_gamma   90.00
#
_symmetry.space_group_name_H-M   'P 1'
#
loop_
_entity.id
_entity.type
_entity.pdbx_description
1 polymer ?
#
loop_
_entity_poly.entity_id
_entity_poly.type
_entity_poly.pdbx_seq_one_letter_code
_entity_poly.pdbx_strand_id
1 'polypeptide(L)'
;MCLFQILLFFIIRVYAQMHFRLHTTAAYYPIAPSTTEQYAATAFMRSISRLYPCAWCRDDFHQALKQNPVKAESREALCKWVCEQHNLINEKLGKEQFSCDMENLDRRWRGGDPRCYGDEESGVGD
;
A
#
# COMPACT_ATOMS: atom_id res chain seq x y z
N MET A 1 -30.06 -14.57 -4.81
CA MET A 1 -28.59 -14.81 -4.92
C MET A 1 -27.82 -13.75 -5.69
N CYS A 2 -28.41 -12.98 -6.63
CA CYS A 2 -27.62 -12.04 -7.47
C CYS A 2 -27.15 -10.74 -6.77
N LEU A 3 -27.98 -10.09 -5.95
CA LEU A 3 -27.63 -8.77 -5.35
C LEU A 3 -26.53 -8.82 -4.27
N PHE A 4 -26.51 -9.87 -3.45
CA PHE A 4 -25.51 -10.01 -2.37
C PHE A 4 -24.12 -10.34 -2.90
N GLN A 5 -24.03 -11.18 -3.94
CA GLN A 5 -22.77 -11.47 -4.63
C GLN A 5 -22.27 -10.24 -5.40
N ILE A 6 -23.14 -9.52 -6.12
CA ILE A 6 -22.75 -8.29 -6.82
C ILE A 6 -22.21 -7.25 -5.81
N LEU A 7 -22.88 -7.02 -4.69
CA LEU A 7 -22.43 -6.07 -3.66
C LEU A 7 -21.08 -6.49 -3.05
N LEU A 8 -20.91 -7.78 -2.76
CA LEU A 8 -19.65 -8.33 -2.24
C LEU A 8 -18.51 -8.21 -3.27
N PHE A 9 -18.78 -8.43 -4.56
CA PHE A 9 -17.81 -8.24 -5.63
C PHE A 9 -17.40 -6.77 -5.80
N PHE A 10 -18.34 -5.83 -5.68
CA PHE A 10 -18.02 -4.39 -5.70
C PHE A 10 -17.19 -3.96 -4.50
N ILE A 11 -17.51 -4.46 -3.30
CA ILE A 11 -16.73 -4.23 -2.09
C ILE A 11 -15.32 -4.82 -2.27
N ILE A 12 -15.17 -6.08 -2.66
CA ILE A 12 -13.84 -6.69 -2.83
C ILE A 12 -13.01 -5.95 -3.88
N ARG A 13 -13.62 -5.53 -5.00
CA ARG A 13 -12.90 -4.81 -6.07
C ARG A 13 -12.50 -3.40 -5.65
N VAL A 14 -13.36 -2.62 -4.99
CA VAL A 14 -12.99 -1.25 -4.56
C VAL A 14 -11.87 -1.27 -3.52
N TYR A 15 -11.89 -2.25 -2.61
CA TYR A 15 -10.87 -2.36 -1.55
C TYR A 15 -9.53 -2.83 -2.11
N ALA A 16 -9.53 -3.76 -3.07
CA ALA A 16 -8.33 -4.20 -3.77
C ALA A 16 -7.65 -3.05 -4.57
N GLN A 17 -8.44 -2.11 -5.11
CA GLN A 17 -7.92 -0.97 -5.87
C GLN A 17 -7.18 0.05 -4.99
N MET A 18 -7.64 0.29 -3.76
CA MET A 18 -6.92 1.19 -2.83
C MET A 18 -5.59 0.59 -2.40
N HIS A 19 -5.58 -0.70 -2.05
CA HIS A 19 -4.37 -1.43 -1.69
C HIS A 19 -3.30 -1.36 -2.78
N PHE A 20 -3.67 -1.63 -4.04
CA PHE A 20 -2.77 -1.50 -5.18
C PHE A 20 -2.17 -0.08 -5.29
N ARG A 21 -3.01 0.96 -5.22
CA ARG A 21 -2.56 2.35 -5.31
C ARG A 21 -1.56 2.73 -4.22
N LEU A 22 -1.82 2.31 -2.97
CA LEU A 22 -0.93 2.60 -1.85
C LEU A 22 0.47 2.02 -2.06
N HIS A 23 0.55 0.74 -2.45
CA HIS A 23 1.83 0.11 -2.72
C HIS A 23 2.53 0.67 -3.95
N THR A 24 1.80 0.95 -5.04
CA THR A 24 2.39 1.58 -6.22
C THR A 24 2.92 2.98 -5.90
N THR A 25 2.19 3.79 -5.12
CA THR A 25 2.69 5.10 -4.66
C THR A 25 3.98 4.94 -3.85
N ALA A 26 4.07 3.96 -2.95
CA ALA A 26 5.29 3.71 -2.18
C ALA A 26 6.44 3.19 -3.05
N ALA A 27 6.17 2.27 -3.98
CA ALA A 27 7.14 1.63 -4.85
C ALA A 27 7.88 2.63 -5.77
N TYR A 28 7.18 3.66 -6.21
CA TYR A 28 7.68 4.74 -7.06
C TYR A 28 7.97 6.04 -6.27
N TYR A 29 7.98 5.98 -4.94
CA TYR A 29 8.39 7.10 -4.10
C TYR A 29 9.90 7.37 -4.28
N PRO A 30 10.37 8.64 -4.22
CA PRO A 30 11.78 8.95 -4.41
C PRO A 30 12.67 8.25 -3.38
N ILE A 31 13.86 7.83 -3.79
CA ILE A 31 14.86 7.25 -2.88
C ILE A 31 15.24 8.27 -1.79
N ALA A 32 15.43 9.53 -2.19
CA ALA A 32 15.74 10.67 -1.32
C ALA A 32 14.66 11.77 -1.46
N PRO A 33 13.53 11.66 -0.74
CA PRO A 33 12.42 12.60 -0.86
C PRO A 33 12.71 13.94 -0.19
N SER A 34 12.31 15.03 -0.85
CA SER A 34 12.29 16.38 -0.28
C SER A 34 11.30 16.49 0.88
N THR A 35 11.46 17.48 1.76
CA THR A 35 10.53 17.73 2.87
C THR A 35 9.08 17.89 2.41
N THR A 36 8.86 18.50 1.24
CA THR A 36 7.53 18.64 0.63
C THR A 36 6.94 17.28 0.25
N GLU A 37 7.73 16.39 -0.33
CA GLU A 37 7.28 15.04 -0.69
C GLU A 37 7.01 14.17 0.54
N GLN A 38 7.80 14.31 1.60
CA GLN A 38 7.56 13.62 2.88
C GLN A 38 6.25 14.08 3.53
N TYR A 39 6.02 15.40 3.54
CA TYR A 39 4.76 15.97 4.00
C TYR A 39 3.58 15.50 3.15
N ALA A 40 3.71 15.51 1.83
CA ALA A 40 2.67 15.08 0.90
C ALA A 40 2.31 13.59 1.10
N ALA A 41 3.30 12.71 1.21
CA ALA A 41 3.08 11.29 1.47
C ALA A 41 2.37 11.05 2.82
N THR A 42 2.78 11.76 3.87
CA THR A 42 2.16 11.67 5.19
C THR A 42 0.71 12.20 5.17
N ALA A 43 0.48 13.33 4.50
CA ALA A 43 -0.84 13.92 4.34
C ALA A 43 -1.77 13.01 3.51
N PHE A 44 -1.23 12.36 2.47
CA PHE A 44 -1.96 11.40 1.65
C PHE A 44 -2.46 10.20 2.46
N MET A 45 -1.60 9.55 3.25
CA MET A 45 -1.98 8.43 4.12
C MET A 45 -3.04 8.84 5.16
N ARG A 46 -2.87 10.02 5.77
CA ARG A 46 -3.85 10.60 6.71
C ARG A 46 -5.18 10.95 6.04
N SER A 47 -5.17 11.34 4.77
CA SER A 47 -6.38 11.63 4.02
C SER A 47 -7.15 10.34 3.72
N ILE A 48 -6.45 9.28 3.34
CA ILE A 48 -7.06 7.97 3.12
C ILE A 48 -7.70 7.45 4.40
N SER A 49 -7.06 7.57 5.56
CA SER A 49 -7.66 7.16 6.84
C SER A 49 -8.87 7.99 7.28
N ARG A 50 -9.26 9.01 6.53
CA ARG A 50 -10.51 9.77 6.74
C ARG A 50 -11.54 9.51 5.66
N LEU A 51 -11.08 9.29 4.42
CA LEU A 51 -11.93 9.18 3.24
C LEU A 51 -12.23 7.73 2.86
N TYR A 52 -11.63 6.75 3.54
CA TYR A 52 -11.86 5.35 3.22
C TYR A 52 -13.35 5.00 3.39
N PRO A 53 -14.02 4.45 2.35
CA PRO A 53 -15.48 4.26 2.36
C PRO A 53 -15.99 3.29 3.45
N CYS A 54 -15.12 2.41 3.92
CA CYS A 54 -15.41 1.48 5.00
C CYS A 54 -15.33 2.16 6.38
N ALA A 55 -16.45 2.29 7.09
CA ALA A 55 -16.45 2.99 8.38
C ALA A 55 -15.51 2.34 9.43
N TRP A 56 -15.67 1.05 9.71
CA TRP A 56 -14.82 0.37 10.71
C TRP A 56 -13.36 0.28 10.24
N CYS A 57 -13.10 0.09 8.94
CA CYS A 57 -11.73 -0.06 8.44
C CYS A 57 -11.00 1.29 8.50
N ARG A 58 -11.74 2.37 8.26
CA ARG A 58 -11.25 3.74 8.41
C ARG A 58 -10.87 4.01 9.87
N ASP A 59 -11.73 3.65 10.82
CA ASP A 59 -11.47 3.87 12.24
C ASP A 59 -10.26 3.03 12.73
N ASP A 60 -10.18 1.76 12.30
CA ASP A 60 -9.03 0.89 12.52
C ASP A 60 -7.75 1.51 11.95
N PHE A 61 -7.76 1.97 10.69
CA PHE A 61 -6.58 2.56 10.05
C PHE A 61 -6.17 3.88 10.70
N HIS A 62 -7.15 4.69 11.12
CA HIS A 62 -6.89 5.91 11.87
C HIS A 62 -6.21 5.63 13.22
N GLN A 63 -6.60 4.55 13.91
CA GLN A 63 -5.93 4.12 15.13
C GLN A 63 -4.53 3.54 14.86
N ALA A 64 -4.37 2.74 13.80
CA ALA A 64 -3.09 2.21 13.37
C ALA A 64 -2.08 3.33 13.08
N LEU A 65 -2.50 4.40 12.41
CA LEU A 65 -1.67 5.59 12.15
C LEU A 65 -1.19 6.31 13.42
N LYS A 66 -1.92 6.22 14.54
CA LYS A 66 -1.48 6.79 15.81
C LYS A 66 -0.43 5.92 16.48
N GLN A 67 -0.57 4.60 16.36
CA GLN A 67 0.33 3.62 16.98
C GLN A 67 1.62 3.44 16.17
N ASN A 68 1.51 3.46 14.85
CA ASN A 68 2.61 3.35 13.90
C ASN A 68 2.52 4.52 12.89
N PRO A 69 3.10 5.69 13.24
CA PRO A 69 3.13 6.84 12.34
C PRO A 69 3.79 6.53 10.99
N VAL A 70 3.33 7.21 9.94
CA VAL A 70 3.87 7.06 8.58
C VAL A 70 5.36 7.35 8.57
N LYS A 71 6.14 6.41 8.03
CA LYS A 71 7.57 6.57 7.75
C LYS A 71 7.73 6.95 6.27
N ALA A 72 8.19 8.16 6.01
CA ALA A 72 8.30 8.73 4.67
C ALA A 72 9.70 9.29 4.38
N GLU A 73 10.69 8.99 5.21
CA GLU A 73 12.05 9.48 5.09
C GLU A 73 12.79 8.94 3.86
N SER A 74 12.33 7.82 3.28
CA SER A 74 12.86 7.22 2.06
C SER A 74 11.83 6.32 1.40
N ARG A 75 12.07 5.95 0.13
CA ARG A 75 11.33 4.90 -0.59
C ARG A 75 11.20 3.62 0.22
N GLU A 76 12.32 3.11 0.72
CA GLU A 76 12.36 1.86 1.48
C GLU A 76 11.51 1.95 2.76
N ALA A 77 11.65 3.06 3.51
CA ALA A 77 10.90 3.26 4.74
C ALA A 77 9.39 3.27 4.48
N LEU A 78 8.95 3.98 3.42
CA LEU A 78 7.54 4.04 3.05
C LEU A 78 7.01 2.70 2.54
N CYS A 79 7.75 2.00 1.68
CA CYS A 79 7.41 0.67 1.17
C CYS A 79 7.20 -0.33 2.31
N LYS A 80 8.17 -0.42 3.23
CA LYS A 80 8.09 -1.31 4.39
C LYS A 80 6.92 -0.94 5.28
N TRP A 81 6.74 0.35 5.57
CA TRP A 81 5.63 0.80 6.40
C TRP A 81 4.27 0.42 5.82
N VAL A 82 4.04 0.64 4.51
CA VAL A 82 2.77 0.25 3.85
C VAL A 82 2.56 -1.28 3.91
N CYS A 83 3.62 -2.07 3.70
CA CYS A 83 3.57 -3.53 3.83
C CYS A 83 3.21 -3.97 5.26
N GLU A 84 3.87 -3.41 6.27
CA GLU A 84 3.60 -3.70 7.69
C GLU A 84 2.15 -3.36 8.05
N GLN A 85 1.63 -2.19 7.62
CA GLN A 85 0.24 -1.84 7.84
C GLN A 85 -0.73 -2.83 7.19
N HIS A 86 -0.43 -3.28 5.98
CA HIS A 86 -1.25 -4.27 5.30
C HIS A 86 -1.20 -5.64 6.01
N ASN A 87 -0.05 -5.99 6.58
CA ASN A 87 0.14 -7.21 7.35
C ASN A 87 -0.63 -7.25 8.67
N LEU A 88 -0.84 -6.11 9.32
CA LEU A 88 -1.78 -5.99 10.46
C LEU A 88 -3.21 -6.37 10.05
N ILE A 89 -3.62 -5.98 8.84
CA ILE A 89 -4.92 -6.36 8.29
C ILE A 89 -4.95 -7.85 7.92
N ASN A 90 -3.87 -8.39 7.34
CA ASN A 90 -3.76 -9.82 7.07
C ASN A 90 -3.91 -10.64 8.35
N GLU A 91 -3.23 -10.26 9.42
CA GLU A 91 -3.35 -10.90 10.73
C GLU A 91 -4.80 -10.87 11.25
N LYS A 92 -5.43 -9.68 11.25
CA LYS A 92 -6.83 -9.50 11.67
C LYS A 92 -7.81 -10.38 10.87
N LEU A 93 -7.50 -10.64 9.61
CA LEU A 93 -8.33 -11.45 8.71
C LEU A 93 -7.91 -12.93 8.66
N GLY A 94 -6.89 -13.35 9.43
CA GLY A 94 -6.37 -14.72 9.42
C GLY A 94 -5.69 -15.12 8.11
N LYS A 95 -5.12 -14.15 7.38
CA LYS A 95 -4.35 -14.36 6.16
C LYS A 95 -2.87 -14.52 6.45
N GLU A 96 -2.16 -15.15 5.52
CA GLU A 96 -0.70 -15.24 5.57
C GLU A 96 -0.04 -13.85 5.53
N GLN A 97 1.08 -13.75 6.23
CA GLN A 97 1.91 -12.55 6.25
C GLN A 97 2.72 -12.45 4.95
N PHE A 98 2.82 -11.25 4.39
CA PHE A 98 3.69 -10.98 3.24
C PHE A 98 5.08 -10.56 3.73
N SER A 99 6.16 -11.08 3.13
CA SER A 99 7.52 -10.61 3.45
C SER A 99 7.70 -9.17 2.96
N CYS A 100 8.01 -8.26 3.88
CA CYS A 100 8.27 -6.85 3.58
C CYS A 100 9.73 -6.57 3.16
N ASP A 101 10.44 -7.59 2.67
CA ASP A 101 11.77 -7.42 2.10
C ASP A 101 11.67 -6.66 0.78
N MET A 102 12.60 -5.74 0.53
CA MET A 102 12.54 -4.85 -0.64
C MET A 102 12.52 -5.61 -1.97
N GLU A 103 13.20 -6.76 -2.07
CA GLU A 103 13.14 -7.63 -3.25
C GLU A 103 11.71 -8.13 -3.53
N ASN A 104 11.00 -8.59 -2.50
CA ASN A 104 9.62 -9.06 -2.62
C ASN A 104 8.65 -7.92 -2.95
N LEU A 105 8.85 -6.76 -2.33
CA LEU A 105 8.04 -5.57 -2.58
C LEU A 105 8.24 -5.03 -4.00
N ASP A 106 9.48 -4.90 -4.44
CA ASP A 106 9.81 -4.42 -5.79
C ASP A 106 9.28 -5.41 -6.84
N ARG A 107 9.47 -6.72 -6.67
CA ARG A 107 8.92 -7.74 -7.56
C ARG A 107 7.39 -7.69 -7.67
N ARG A 108 6.70 -7.33 -6.59
CA ARG A 108 5.23 -7.36 -6.53
C ARG A 108 4.59 -6.06 -6.99
N TRP A 109 5.22 -4.92 -6.74
CA TRP A 109 4.59 -3.59 -6.83
C TRP A 109 5.33 -2.60 -7.74
N ARG A 110 6.59 -2.87 -8.09
CA ARG A 110 7.42 -1.98 -8.93
C ARG A 110 7.71 -2.62 -10.27
N GLY A 111 8.40 -3.76 -10.26
CA GLY A 111 8.66 -4.58 -11.42
C GLY A 111 7.39 -5.27 -11.86
N GLY A 112 7.04 -5.12 -13.13
CA GLY A 112 6.04 -5.97 -13.75
C GLY A 112 6.51 -7.42 -13.79
N ASP A 113 5.62 -8.34 -14.16
CA ASP A 113 6.03 -9.69 -14.46
C ASP A 113 7.07 -9.65 -15.60
N PRO A 114 8.24 -10.29 -15.47
CA PRO A 114 9.25 -10.30 -16.54
C PRO A 114 8.70 -10.82 -17.87
N ARG A 115 7.68 -11.68 -17.83
CA ARG A 115 6.95 -12.15 -19.02
C ARG A 115 6.22 -11.03 -19.79
N CYS A 116 5.96 -9.89 -19.15
CA CYS A 116 5.25 -8.75 -19.73
C CYS A 116 6.19 -7.67 -20.30
N TYR A 117 7.41 -7.53 -19.77
CA TYR A 117 8.30 -6.41 -20.10
C TYR A 117 9.71 -6.81 -20.58
N GLY A 118 10.06 -8.10 -20.54
CA GLY A 118 11.42 -8.56 -20.86
C GLY A 118 12.46 -8.12 -19.83
N ASP A 119 13.72 -8.52 -20.02
CA ASP A 119 14.78 -8.36 -19.02
C ASP A 119 15.32 -6.92 -18.89
N GLU A 120 14.89 -5.99 -19.77
CA GLU A 120 15.54 -4.69 -19.98
C GLU A 120 15.05 -3.54 -19.06
N GLU A 121 13.95 -3.70 -18.31
CA GLU A 121 13.43 -2.63 -17.41
C GLU A 121 13.59 -2.92 -15.90
N SER A 122 14.52 -3.81 -15.53
CA SER A 122 14.82 -4.07 -14.11
C SER A 122 15.69 -2.99 -13.44
N GLY A 123 16.17 -2.00 -14.20
CA GLY A 123 17.03 -0.92 -13.73
C GLY A 123 16.31 0.43 -13.60
N VAL A 124 15.34 0.55 -12.71
CA VAL A 124 14.75 1.86 -12.40
C VAL A 124 15.69 2.61 -11.44
N GLY A 125 16.60 3.38 -12.05
CA GLY A 125 17.33 4.49 -11.41
C GLY A 125 16.47 5.76 -11.38
N ASP A 126 16.25 6.24 -10.15
CA ASP A 126 16.42 7.62 -9.64
C ASP A 126 15.77 7.73 -8.25
#